data_AF-A0A8S2FP75-F1
#
_entry.id   AF-A0A8S2FP75-F1
#
_cell.length_a   1.000
_cell.length_b   1.000
_cell.length_c   1.000
_cell.angle_alpha   90.00
_cell.angle_beta   90.00
_cell.angle_gamma   90.00
#
_symmetry.space_group_name_H-M   'P 1'
#
loop_
_entity.id
_entity.type
_entity.pdbx_description
1 polymer ?
#
loop_
_entity_poly.entity_id
_entity_poly.type
_entity_poly.pdbx_seq_one_letter_code
_entity_poly.pdbx_strand_id
1 'polypeptide(L)'
;MIPTISTTESSELMPVKYVDSGFSETTTDDNDTTIVSKNILGDVLYVEQMYYEQLKENITKYSRPLRRYLSQQQILDLFQNVEKISAISESLVRHCEKLHDNNGFISISTIYKSWLNILNDSYRSYISHFSQAYETLEKLQKKISSVLQVIE
;
A
#
# COMPACT_ATOMS: atom_id res chain seq x y z
N MET A 1 28.53 -17.39 18.12
CA MET A 1 28.83 -15.95 18.30
C MET A 1 27.94 -15.18 17.34
N ILE A 2 26.95 -14.47 17.86
CA ILE A 2 25.98 -13.67 17.08
C ILE A 2 26.44 -12.22 17.19
N PRO A 3 26.61 -11.47 16.08
CA PRO A 3 26.98 -10.07 16.17
C PRO A 3 25.75 -9.20 16.46
N THR A 4 25.88 -8.36 17.48
CA THR A 4 24.95 -7.31 17.86
C THR A 4 25.05 -6.16 16.86
N ILE A 5 23.96 -5.80 16.19
CA ILE A 5 23.89 -4.63 15.30
C ILE A 5 23.30 -3.47 16.10
N SER A 6 24.13 -2.44 16.29
CA SER A 6 23.77 -1.11 16.79
C SER A 6 22.77 -0.46 15.84
N THR A 7 21.57 -0.17 16.33
CA THR A 7 20.54 0.58 15.61
C THR A 7 20.76 2.07 15.87
N THR A 8 21.39 2.75 14.91
CA THR A 8 21.40 4.22 14.89
C THR A 8 20.20 4.69 14.09
N GLU A 9 19.39 5.51 14.75
CA GLU A 9 18.14 6.10 14.30
C GLU A 9 18.30 6.88 12.99
N SER A 10 17.41 6.62 12.03
CA SER A 10 16.80 7.68 11.22
C SER A 10 15.58 7.11 10.50
N SER A 11 14.42 7.32 11.10
CA SER A 11 13.12 7.09 10.48
C SER A 11 12.24 8.25 10.88
N GLU A 12 12.27 9.32 10.08
CA GLU A 12 11.20 10.32 10.04
C GLU A 12 9.95 9.65 9.43
N LEU A 13 9.25 8.90 10.28
CA LEU A 13 7.85 8.61 10.08
C LEU A 13 7.10 9.91 10.37
N MET A 14 6.41 10.43 9.35
CA MET A 14 5.47 11.54 9.50
C MET A 14 4.50 11.23 10.66
N PRO A 15 4.29 12.16 11.61
CA PRO A 15 3.38 11.92 12.72
C PRO A 15 1.94 11.88 12.20
N VAL A 16 1.33 10.70 12.26
CA VAL A 16 -0.13 10.57 12.20
C VAL A 16 -0.66 11.21 13.48
N LYS A 17 -1.15 12.45 13.38
CA LYS A 17 -1.90 13.07 14.47
C LYS A 17 -3.22 12.32 14.62
N TYR A 18 -3.25 11.35 15.52
CA TYR A 18 -4.51 10.85 16.08
C TYR A 18 -5.16 12.02 16.81
N VAL A 19 -6.24 12.55 16.24
CA VAL A 19 -7.14 13.43 16.97
C VAL A 19 -7.91 12.55 17.93
N ASP A 20 -7.59 12.68 19.21
CA ASP A 20 -8.31 12.03 20.32
C ASP A 20 -9.73 12.60 20.37
N SER A 21 -10.68 11.95 19.70
CA SER A 21 -12.10 12.29 19.82
C SER A 21 -12.63 11.61 21.08
N GLY A 22 -12.58 12.38 22.17
CA GLY A 22 -13.09 12.00 23.48
C GLY A 22 -14.46 11.34 23.42
N PHE A 23 -14.53 10.15 24.00
CA PHE A 23 -15.75 9.37 24.16
C PHE A 23 -16.62 10.05 25.24
N SER A 24 -17.64 10.79 24.82
CA SER A 24 -18.71 11.29 25.70
C SER A 24 -19.96 10.47 25.42
N GLU A 25 -20.36 9.62 26.37
CA GLU A 25 -21.66 8.95 26.38
C GLU A 25 -22.77 9.99 26.50
N THR A 26 -23.42 10.32 25.38
CA THR A 26 -24.73 11.01 25.41
C THR A 26 -25.65 10.41 24.37
N THR A 27 -26.77 9.88 24.86
CA THR A 27 -28.04 9.50 24.21
C THR A 27 -28.13 9.74 22.70
N THR A 28 -28.09 8.66 21.93
CA THR A 28 -28.18 8.59 20.47
C THR A 28 -29.50 9.13 19.90
N ASP A 29 -29.40 10.27 19.23
CA ASP A 29 -30.35 10.76 18.24
C ASP A 29 -29.96 10.14 16.87
N ASP A 30 -30.90 9.53 16.14
CA ASP A 30 -30.63 8.72 14.93
C ASP A 30 -29.87 9.47 13.81
N ASN A 31 -29.81 10.80 13.89
CA ASN A 31 -29.05 11.66 12.98
C ASN A 31 -27.53 11.57 13.18
N ASP A 32 -27.05 11.29 14.39
CA ASP A 32 -25.63 11.40 14.74
C ASP A 32 -24.81 10.24 14.14
N THR A 33 -25.36 9.03 14.20
CA THR A 33 -24.77 7.81 13.63
C THR A 33 -24.58 7.90 12.12
N THR A 34 -25.48 8.59 11.42
CA THR A 34 -25.43 8.76 9.96
C THR A 34 -24.31 9.73 9.54
N ILE A 35 -24.05 10.76 10.35
CA ILE A 35 -22.98 11.74 10.10
C ILE A 35 -21.61 11.08 10.36
N VAL A 36 -21.46 10.37 11.48
CA VAL A 36 -20.22 9.65 11.81
C VAL A 36 -19.88 8.62 10.73
N SER A 37 -20.86 7.86 10.25
CA SER A 37 -20.67 6.84 9.21
C SER A 37 -20.25 7.42 7.85
N LYS A 38 -20.74 8.62 7.49
CA LYS A 38 -20.34 9.33 6.26
C LYS A 38 -18.90 9.84 6.36
N ASN A 39 -18.49 10.34 7.52
CA ASN A 39 -17.13 10.83 7.74
C ASN A 39 -16.09 9.69 7.65
N ILE A 40 -16.34 8.56 8.31
CA ILE A 40 -15.45 7.38 8.25
C ILE A 40 -15.30 6.87 6.81
N LEU A 41 -16.39 6.87 6.04
CA LEU A 41 -16.36 6.43 4.65
C LEU A 41 -15.51 7.35 3.78
N GLY A 42 -15.64 8.67 3.98
CA GLY A 42 -14.78 9.66 3.33
C GLY A 42 -13.31 9.43 3.65
N ASP A 43 -12.99 9.16 4.91
CA ASP A 43 -11.61 8.89 5.36
C ASP A 43 -11.05 7.60 4.73
N VAL A 44 -11.84 6.53 4.66
CA VAL A 44 -11.41 5.26 4.03
C VAL A 44 -11.11 5.46 2.54
N LEU A 45 -11.98 6.18 1.82
CA LEU A 45 -11.75 6.46 0.40
C LEU A 45 -10.54 7.36 0.18
N TYR A 46 -10.35 8.34 1.05
CA TYR A 46 -9.18 9.21 1.01
C TYR A 46 -7.88 8.41 1.20
N VAL A 47 -7.82 7.53 2.20
CA VAL A 47 -6.65 6.68 2.45
C VAL A 47 -6.38 5.74 1.28
N GLU A 48 -7.41 5.09 0.72
CA GLU A 48 -7.26 4.20 -0.42
C GLU A 48 -6.76 4.97 -1.67
N GLN A 49 -7.27 6.18 -1.90
CA GLN A 49 -6.81 7.05 -2.99
C GLN A 49 -5.33 7.44 -2.82
N MET A 50 -4.92 7.84 -1.62
CA MET A 50 -3.52 8.16 -1.34
C MET A 50 -2.61 6.95 -1.55
N TYR A 51 -3.04 5.78 -1.08
CA TYR A 51 -2.31 4.53 -1.25
C TYR A 51 -2.12 4.18 -2.73
N TYR A 52 -3.20 4.24 -3.52
CA TYR A 52 -3.16 3.99 -4.96
C TYR A 52 -2.16 4.91 -5.68
N GLU A 53 -2.25 6.22 -5.46
CA GLU A 53 -1.37 7.19 -6.14
C GLU A 53 0.09 6.99 -5.77
N GLN A 54 0.39 6.72 -4.49
CA GLN A 54 1.74 6.41 -4.06
C GLN A 54 2.27 5.12 -4.72
N LEU A 55 1.45 4.08 -4.81
CA LEU A 55 1.83 2.82 -5.42
C LEU A 55 2.11 2.99 -6.92
N LYS A 56 1.25 3.74 -7.63
CA LYS A 56 1.40 4.08 -9.05
C LYS A 56 2.65 4.91 -9.32
N GLU A 57 2.94 5.89 -8.46
CA GLU A 57 4.18 6.67 -8.53
C GLU A 57 5.39 5.76 -8.39
N ASN A 58 5.42 4.91 -7.37
CA ASN A 58 6.52 3.98 -7.12
C ASN A 58 6.74 3.00 -8.28
N ILE A 59 5.68 2.48 -8.89
CA ILE A 59 5.78 1.62 -10.09
C ILE A 59 6.41 2.39 -11.25
N THR A 60 5.97 3.62 -11.47
CA THR A 60 6.44 4.46 -12.58
C THR A 60 7.89 4.88 -12.39
N LYS A 61 8.28 5.16 -11.15
CA LYS A 61 9.61 5.63 -10.77
C LYS A 61 10.65 4.51 -10.70
N TYR A 62 10.26 3.31 -10.23
CA TYR A 62 11.21 2.23 -9.94
C TYR A 62 11.00 1.00 -10.82
N SER A 63 9.81 0.38 -10.80
CA SER A 63 9.54 -0.87 -11.53
C SER A 63 9.80 -0.72 -13.03
N ARG A 64 9.16 0.25 -13.68
CA ARG A 64 9.19 0.38 -15.15
C ARG A 64 10.59 0.70 -15.70
N PRO A 65 11.37 1.64 -15.12
CA PRO A 65 12.72 1.90 -15.60
C PRO A 65 13.67 0.71 -15.44
N LEU A 66 13.57 -0.02 -14.33
CA LEU A 66 14.47 -1.14 -14.02
C LEU A 66 14.28 -2.35 -14.94
N ARG A 67 13.13 -2.50 -15.61
CA ARG A 67 12.89 -3.55 -16.62
C ARG A 67 13.89 -3.56 -17.77
N ARG A 68 14.54 -2.42 -18.04
CA ARG A 68 15.56 -2.31 -19.09
C ARG A 68 16.92 -2.86 -18.69
N TYR A 69 17.16 -3.01 -17.38
CA TYR A 69 18.49 -3.31 -16.83
C TYR A 69 18.54 -4.65 -16.11
N LEU A 70 17.39 -5.16 -15.66
CA LEU A 70 17.28 -6.40 -14.90
C LEU A 70 16.71 -7.53 -15.76
N SER A 71 17.05 -8.77 -15.42
CA SER A 71 16.42 -9.92 -16.05
C SER A 71 14.94 -10.01 -15.68
N GLN A 72 14.15 -10.70 -16.50
CA GLN A 72 12.73 -10.90 -16.22
C GLN A 72 12.52 -11.56 -14.85
N GLN A 73 13.35 -12.54 -14.47
CA GLN A 73 13.26 -13.19 -13.16
C GLN A 73 13.54 -12.20 -12.02
N GLN A 74 14.57 -11.35 -12.15
CA GLN A 74 14.88 -10.34 -11.12
C GLN A 74 13.75 -9.31 -10.97
N ILE A 75 13.09 -8.94 -12.08
CA ILE A 75 11.91 -8.07 -12.04
C ILE A 75 10.76 -8.75 -11.30
N LEU A 76 10.49 -10.02 -11.60
CA LEU A 76 9.44 -10.78 -10.92
C LEU A 76 9.75 -10.97 -9.44
N ASP A 77 11.00 -11.23 -9.08
CA ASP A 77 11.41 -11.42 -7.68
C ASP A 77 11.30 -10.10 -6.90
N LEU A 78 11.73 -8.97 -7.47
CA LEU A 78 11.71 -7.66 -6.80
C LEU A 78 10.32 -7.06 -6.69
N PHE A 79 9.59 -7.03 -7.81
CA PHE A 79 8.33 -6.29 -7.92
C PHE A 79 7.11 -7.21 -7.83
N GLN A 80 7.29 -8.53 -7.87
CA GLN A 80 6.25 -9.52 -7.63
C GLN A 80 4.94 -9.19 -8.37
N ASN A 81 3.86 -8.99 -7.62
CA ASN A 81 2.53 -8.63 -8.11
C ASN A 81 2.13 -7.18 -7.76
N VAL A 82 3.09 -6.27 -7.51
CA VAL A 82 2.78 -4.88 -7.10
C VAL A 82 1.92 -4.14 -8.13
N GLU A 83 2.10 -4.41 -9.43
CA GLU A 83 1.27 -3.79 -10.48
C GLU A 83 -0.17 -4.32 -10.47
N LYS A 84 -0.36 -5.59 -10.08
CA LYS A 84 -1.69 -6.17 -9.88
C LYS A 84 -2.38 -5.51 -8.68
N ILE A 85 -1.66 -5.34 -7.57
CA ILE A 85 -2.18 -4.65 -6.37
C ILE A 85 -2.57 -3.20 -6.72
N SER A 86 -1.75 -2.50 -7.50
CA SER A 86 -2.06 -1.15 -7.98
C SER A 86 -3.33 -1.11 -8.84
N ALA A 87 -3.49 -2.04 -9.79
CA ALA A 87 -4.68 -2.11 -10.63
C ALA A 87 -5.96 -2.44 -9.83
N ILE A 88 -5.84 -3.26 -8.79
CA ILE A 88 -6.94 -3.56 -7.86
C ILE A 88 -7.33 -2.29 -7.10
N SER A 89 -6.36 -1.61 -6.49
CA SER A 89 -6.59 -0.38 -5.73
C SER A 89 -7.21 0.73 -6.60
N GLU A 90 -6.70 0.91 -7.82
CA GLU A 90 -7.30 1.81 -8.82
C GLU A 90 -8.77 1.48 -9.10
N SER A 91 -9.06 0.19 -9.27
CA SER A 91 -10.43 -0.27 -9.55
C SER A 91 -11.35 0.00 -8.36
N LEU A 92 -10.87 -0.19 -7.13
CA LEU A 92 -11.64 0.08 -5.91
C LEU A 92 -11.98 1.56 -5.79
N VAL A 93 -10.98 2.44 -5.92
CA VAL A 93 -11.17 3.90 -5.95
C VAL A 93 -12.25 4.27 -6.98
N ARG A 94 -12.07 3.88 -8.24
CA ARG A 94 -12.98 4.24 -9.33
C ARG A 94 -14.40 3.73 -9.11
N HIS A 95 -14.57 2.57 -8.50
CA HIS A 95 -15.91 2.06 -8.17
C HIS A 95 -16.54 2.83 -7.03
N CYS A 96 -15.76 3.27 -6.04
CA CYS A 96 -16.26 4.04 -4.91
C CYS A 96 -16.62 5.48 -5.30
N GLU A 97 -15.81 6.14 -6.15
CA GLU A 97 -16.11 7.47 -6.68
C GLU A 97 -17.46 7.52 -7.41
N LYS A 98 -17.79 6.47 -8.18
CA LYS A 98 -19.06 6.36 -8.91
C LYS A 98 -20.29 6.23 -8.02
N LEU A 99 -20.11 5.89 -6.74
CA LEU A 99 -21.20 5.61 -5.80
C LEU A 99 -21.46 6.76 -4.81
N HIS A 100 -20.69 7.84 -4.92
CA HIS A 100 -20.76 8.96 -4.00
C HIS A 100 -22.10 9.73 -4.05
N ASP A 101 -22.99 9.41 -5.01
CA ASP A 101 -24.17 10.22 -5.29
C ASP A 101 -25.46 9.83 -4.56
N ASN A 102 -25.74 8.58 -4.18
CA ASN A 102 -26.92 8.23 -3.36
C ASN A 102 -26.78 6.79 -2.82
N ASN A 103 -26.77 6.61 -1.50
CA ASN A 103 -26.58 5.32 -0.77
C ASN A 103 -25.14 4.73 -0.78
N GLY A 104 -24.11 5.57 -0.77
CA GLY A 104 -22.70 5.15 -0.85
C GLY A 104 -22.24 4.10 0.17
N PHE A 105 -22.79 4.07 1.39
CA PHE A 105 -22.30 3.17 2.46
C PHE A 105 -22.60 1.68 2.19
N ILE A 106 -23.84 1.32 1.87
CA ILE A 106 -24.22 -0.07 1.56
C ILE A 106 -23.49 -0.56 0.30
N SER A 107 -23.36 0.34 -0.68
CA SER A 107 -22.71 0.07 -1.95
C SER A 107 -21.20 -0.15 -1.80
N ILE A 108 -20.52 0.62 -0.96
CA ILE A 108 -19.07 0.45 -0.70
C ILE A 108 -18.80 -0.81 0.12
N SER A 109 -19.61 -1.12 1.14
CA SER A 109 -19.47 -2.39 1.88
C SER A 109 -19.61 -3.61 0.96
N THR A 110 -20.53 -3.54 0.00
CA THR A 110 -20.73 -4.60 -1.00
C THR A 110 -19.55 -4.73 -1.96
N ILE A 111 -18.96 -3.60 -2.38
CA ILE A 111 -17.72 -3.60 -3.16
C ILE A 111 -16.61 -4.25 -2.36
N TYR A 112 -16.28 -3.76 -1.16
CA TYR A 112 -15.18 -4.33 -0.38
C TYR A 112 -15.37 -5.83 -0.11
N LYS A 113 -16.59 -6.28 0.18
CA LYS A 113 -16.89 -7.72 0.34
C LYS A 113 -16.61 -8.53 -0.93
N SER A 114 -17.03 -8.04 -2.09
CA SER A 114 -16.81 -8.75 -3.36
C SER A 114 -15.33 -8.78 -3.78
N TRP A 115 -14.52 -7.82 -3.31
CA TRP A 115 -13.10 -7.72 -3.61
C TRP A 115 -12.19 -8.33 -2.54
N LEU A 116 -12.72 -8.67 -1.35
CA LEU A 116 -11.93 -9.11 -0.20
C LEU A 116 -11.05 -10.32 -0.50
N ASN A 117 -11.58 -11.33 -1.20
CA ASN A 117 -10.82 -12.52 -1.56
C ASN A 117 -9.66 -12.16 -2.52
N ILE A 118 -9.92 -11.29 -3.51
CA ILE A 118 -8.92 -10.86 -4.48
C ILE A 118 -7.81 -10.06 -3.81
N LEU A 119 -8.17 -9.16 -2.89
CA LEU A 119 -7.23 -8.40 -2.07
C LEU A 119 -6.39 -9.33 -1.20
N ASN A 120 -7.04 -10.23 -0.47
CA ASN A 120 -6.35 -11.18 0.41
C ASN A 120 -5.35 -12.03 -0.38
N ASP A 121 -5.76 -12.64 -1.48
CA ASP A 121 -4.87 -13.46 -2.31
C ASP A 121 -3.69 -12.65 -2.86
N SER A 122 -3.92 -11.40 -3.26
CA SER A 122 -2.89 -10.54 -3.81
C SER A 122 -1.87 -10.12 -2.74
N TYR A 123 -2.32 -9.68 -1.57
CA TYR A 123 -1.42 -9.32 -0.47
C TYR A 123 -0.74 -10.53 0.15
N ARG A 124 -1.43 -11.67 0.24
CA ARG A 124 -0.83 -12.92 0.73
C ARG A 124 0.34 -13.35 -0.15
N SER A 125 0.16 -13.28 -1.47
CA SER A 125 1.23 -13.55 -2.43
C SER A 125 2.39 -12.55 -2.29
N TYR A 126 2.08 -11.26 -2.08
CA TYR A 126 3.11 -10.24 -1.89
C TYR A 126 3.96 -10.49 -0.63
N ILE A 127 3.29 -10.80 0.48
CA ILE A 127 3.95 -11.04 1.78
C ILE A 127 4.78 -12.33 1.71
N SER A 128 4.26 -13.40 1.12
CA SER A 128 4.96 -14.69 1.09
C SER A 128 6.29 -14.65 0.34
N HIS A 129 6.45 -13.74 -0.62
CA HIS A 129 7.68 -13.61 -1.41
C HIS A 129 8.51 -12.36 -1.03
N PHE A 130 8.11 -11.61 0.00
CA PHE A 130 8.79 -10.39 0.41
C PHE A 130 10.27 -10.62 0.77
N SER A 131 10.58 -11.71 1.47
CA SER A 131 11.98 -12.07 1.80
C SER A 131 12.82 -12.29 0.55
N GLN A 132 12.26 -12.95 -0.48
CA GLN A 132 12.96 -13.19 -1.75
C GLN A 132 13.23 -11.88 -2.50
N ALA A 133 12.27 -10.95 -2.49
CA ALA A 133 12.46 -9.62 -3.06
C ALA A 133 13.61 -8.87 -2.37
N TYR A 134 13.66 -8.92 -1.04
CA TYR A 134 14.72 -8.29 -0.26
C TYR A 134 16.09 -8.89 -0.57
N GLU A 135 16.22 -10.22 -0.56
CA GLU A 135 17.48 -10.90 -0.92
C GLU A 135 17.95 -10.56 -2.34
N THR A 136 17.01 -10.44 -3.28
CA THR A 136 17.31 -10.07 -4.67
C THR A 136 17.84 -8.64 -4.74
N LEU A 137 17.23 -7.72 -3.98
CA LEU A 137 17.68 -6.35 -3.89
C LEU A 137 19.10 -6.24 -3.32
N GLU A 138 19.39 -6.97 -2.23
CA GLU A 138 20.73 -7.00 -1.64
C GLU A 138 21.80 -7.54 -2.61
N LYS A 139 21.48 -8.62 -3.35
CA LYS A 139 22.38 -9.20 -4.35
C LYS A 139 22.66 -8.19 -5.47
N LEU A 140 21.65 -7.47 -5.93
CA LEU A 140 21.80 -6.43 -6.95
C LEU A 140 22.63 -5.26 -6.45
N GLN A 141 22.40 -4.80 -5.22
CA GLN A 141 23.18 -3.74 -4.60
C GLN A 141 24.66 -4.11 -4.52
N LYS A 142 24.99 -5.31 -4.01
CA LYS A 142 26.37 -5.81 -3.94
C LYS A 142 27.03 -5.87 -5.32
N LYS A 143 26.29 -6.34 -6.33
CA LYS A 143 26.78 -6.40 -7.71
C LYS A 143 27.09 -5.01 -8.26
N ILE A 144 26.19 -4.05 -8.10
CA ILE A 144 26.40 -2.66 -8.54
C ILE A 144 27.61 -2.05 -7.83
N SER A 145 27.72 -2.21 -6.52
CA SER A 145 28.88 -1.71 -5.75
C SER A 145 30.20 -2.29 -6.25
N SER A 146 30.24 -3.59 -6.57
CA SER A 146 31.46 -4.23 -7.10
C SER A 146 31.86 -3.70 -8.48
N VAL A 147 30.88 -3.37 -9.34
CA VAL A 147 31.16 -2.80 -10.67
C VAL A 147 31.72 -1.39 -10.55
N LEU A 148 31.18 -0.57 -9.65
CA LEU A 148 31.66 0.79 -9.45
C LEU A 148 33.10 0.84 -8.92
N GLN A 149 33.47 -0.07 -8.02
CA GLN A 149 34.84 -0.19 -7.49
C GLN A 149 35.89 -0.59 -8.54
N VAL A 150 35.48 -1.18 -9.67
CA VAL A 150 36.40 -1.57 -10.75
C VAL A 150 36.61 -0.45 -11.78
N ILE A 151 35.73 0.56 -11.77
CA ILE A 151 35.76 1.68 -12.72
C ILE A 151 36.56 2.88 -12.15
N GLU A 152 36.76 2.92 -10.83
CA GLU A 152 37.64 3.87 -10.11
C GLU A 152 39.11 3.38 -10.08
#